data_AF-A0A2Z2NV44-F1
#
_entry.id   AF-A0A2Z2NV44-F1
#
_cell.length_a   1.000
_cell.length_b   1.000
_cell.length_c   1.000
_cell.angle_alpha   90.00
_cell.angle_beta   90.00
_cell.angle_gamma   90.00
#
_symmetry.space_group_name_H-M   'P 1'
#
loop_
_entity.id
_entity.type
_entity.pdbx_description
1 polymer ?
#
loop_
_entity_poly.entity_id
_entity_poly.type
_entity_poly.pdbx_seq_one_letter_code
_entity_poly.pdbx_strand_id
1 'polypeptide(L)'
;MFGFFKRCKPVTLELDSATIEAMFDEVNLPDEREYERISEHVADLLDTLKVDINNRKFVWKNGTALGITELTQHIHNAEPAMAVDEVDMCITHWLEEAYCPEGISEGQMEKLQVKIENWIEDHQNEREAM
;
A
#
# COMPACT_ATOMS: atom_id res chain seq x y z
N MET A 1 28.75 -30.88 1.41
CA MET A 1 28.42 -31.38 0.05
C MET A 1 27.16 -30.66 -0.39
N PHE A 2 27.26 -29.72 -1.34
CA PHE A 2 26.09 -29.14 -1.99
C PHE A 2 26.33 -29.15 -3.49
N GLY A 3 25.35 -29.72 -4.19
CA GLY A 3 25.43 -30.13 -5.57
C GLY A 3 25.30 -29.00 -6.59
N PHE A 4 25.71 -29.36 -7.79
CA PHE A 4 25.74 -28.58 -9.02
C PHE A 4 24.38 -27.99 -9.39
N PHE A 5 24.27 -26.66 -9.44
CA PHE A 5 23.25 -26.00 -10.24
C PHE A 5 23.77 -25.84 -11.68
N LYS A 6 23.19 -26.61 -12.60
CA LYS A 6 23.29 -26.35 -14.04
C LYS A 6 22.67 -24.97 -14.30
N ARG A 7 23.47 -24.02 -14.80
CA ARG A 7 22.92 -22.81 -15.42
C ARG A 7 21.99 -23.23 -16.57
N CYS A 8 20.71 -22.88 -16.48
CA CYS A 8 19.84 -22.87 -17.65
C CYS A 8 20.48 -21.94 -18.68
N LYS A 9 20.62 -22.41 -19.92
CA LYS A 9 21.12 -21.58 -21.02
C LYS A 9 20.23 -20.34 -21.13
N PRO A 10 20.79 -19.14 -21.38
CA PRO A 10 19.96 -17.99 -21.68
C PRO A 10 19.13 -18.37 -22.92
N VAL A 11 17.81 -18.37 -22.75
CA VAL A 11 16.92 -18.34 -23.91
C VAL A 11 17.16 -16.95 -24.51
N THR A 12 17.94 -16.88 -25.59
CA THR A 12 17.93 -15.70 -26.45
C THR A 12 16.56 -15.68 -27.12
N LEU A 13 15.61 -15.05 -26.45
CA LEU A 13 14.39 -14.60 -27.06
C LEU A 13 14.80 -13.48 -28.03
N GLU A 14 14.82 -13.79 -29.32
CA GLU A 14 14.85 -12.77 -30.39
C GLU A 14 13.49 -12.07 -30.36
N LEU A 15 13.31 -11.20 -29.37
CA LEU A 15 12.12 -10.39 -29.21
C LEU A 15 12.25 -9.21 -30.16
N ASP A 16 11.34 -9.09 -31.13
CA ASP A 16 11.31 -7.94 -32.00
C ASP A 16 10.86 -6.69 -31.24
N SER A 17 11.15 -5.51 -31.81
CA SER A 17 10.82 -4.22 -31.21
C SER A 17 9.32 -4.08 -30.92
N ALA A 18 8.46 -4.69 -31.73
CA ALA A 18 7.01 -4.64 -31.56
C ALA A 18 6.53 -5.49 -30.37
N THR A 19 7.19 -6.62 -30.12
CA THR A 19 6.93 -7.48 -28.96
C THR A 19 7.45 -6.82 -27.68
N ILE A 20 8.60 -6.15 -27.75
CA ILE A 20 9.11 -5.34 -26.62
C ILE A 20 8.17 -4.17 -26.35
N GLU A 21 7.75 -3.41 -27.36
CA GLU A 21 6.78 -2.31 -27.22
C GLU A 21 5.43 -2.79 -26.68
N ALA A 22 4.90 -3.91 -27.16
CA ALA A 22 3.66 -4.49 -26.65
C ALA A 22 3.77 -4.93 -25.17
N MET A 23 4.95 -5.42 -24.74
CA MET A 23 5.22 -5.69 -23.32
C MET A 23 5.31 -4.42 -22.47
N PHE A 24 5.76 -3.28 -23.03
CA PHE A 24 5.76 -1.99 -22.34
C PHE A 24 4.37 -1.31 -22.33
N ASP A 25 3.52 -1.59 -23.32
CA ASP A 25 2.12 -1.17 -23.32
C ASP A 25 1.28 -1.96 -22.30
N GLU A 26 1.62 -3.23 -22.07
CA GLU A 26 1.05 -4.07 -20.99
C GLU A 26 1.44 -3.55 -19.58
N VAL A 27 2.55 -2.81 -19.46
CA VAL A 27 3.02 -2.11 -18.23
C VAL A 27 2.35 -0.72 -18.06
N ASN A 28 1.46 -0.32 -18.98
CA ASN A 28 0.76 0.97 -18.95
C ASN A 28 -0.76 0.81 -18.97
N LEU A 29 -1.27 -0.26 -18.33
CA LEU A 29 -2.71 -0.45 -18.22
C LEU A 29 -3.34 0.76 -17.51
N PRO A 30 -4.48 1.29 -18.00
CA PRO A 30 -5.16 2.41 -17.37
C PRO A 30 -5.41 2.21 -15.87
N ASP A 31 -5.69 0.97 -15.47
CA ASP A 31 -5.97 0.59 -14.09
C ASP A 31 -4.71 0.69 -13.20
N GLU A 32 -3.53 0.31 -13.71
CA GLU A 32 -2.26 0.42 -12.97
C GLU A 32 -1.88 1.89 -12.73
N ARG A 33 -2.11 2.76 -13.72
CA ARG A 33 -1.87 4.21 -13.58
C ARG A 33 -2.84 4.87 -12.62
N GLU A 34 -4.08 4.42 -12.60
CA GLU A 34 -5.07 4.94 -11.65
C GLU A 34 -4.73 4.51 -10.22
N TYR A 35 -4.31 3.25 -10.04
CA TYR A 35 -3.80 2.78 -8.75
C TYR A 35 -2.59 3.57 -8.28
N GLU A 36 -1.59 3.80 -9.15
CA GLU A 36 -0.40 4.61 -8.84
C GLU A 36 -0.81 6.02 -8.39
N ARG A 37 -1.70 6.67 -9.14
CA ARG A 37 -2.22 8.00 -8.82
C ARG A 37 -2.90 8.04 -7.45
N ILE A 38 -3.71 7.04 -7.13
CA ILE A 38 -4.41 6.95 -5.84
C ILE A 38 -3.41 6.67 -4.71
N SER A 39 -2.48 5.75 -4.93
CA SER A 39 -1.44 5.39 -3.97
C SER A 39 -0.55 6.59 -3.62
N GLU A 40 -0.08 7.33 -4.62
CA GLU A 40 0.69 8.56 -4.41
C GLU A 40 -0.09 9.61 -3.62
N HIS A 41 -1.36 9.84 -3.99
CA HIS A 41 -2.20 10.80 -3.28
C HIS A 41 -2.43 10.41 -1.81
N VAL A 42 -2.72 9.13 -1.56
CA VAL A 42 -2.92 8.60 -0.21
C VAL A 42 -1.62 8.70 0.60
N ALA A 43 -0.48 8.32 0.02
CA ALA A 43 0.82 8.42 0.67
C ALA A 43 1.17 9.85 1.05
N ASP A 44 1.03 10.80 0.12
CA ASP A 44 1.28 12.23 0.34
C ASP A 44 0.45 12.77 1.52
N LEU A 45 -0.82 12.36 1.63
CA LEU A 45 -1.67 12.74 2.74
C LEU A 45 -1.19 12.09 4.05
N LEU A 46 -0.98 10.78 4.05
CA LEU A 46 -0.64 10.00 5.25
C LEU A 46 0.70 10.41 5.86
N ASP A 47 1.67 10.81 5.04
CA ASP A 47 2.95 11.37 5.50
C ASP A 47 2.80 12.67 6.31
N THR A 48 1.67 13.37 6.18
CA THR A 48 1.37 14.56 6.99
C THR A 48 0.71 14.25 8.33
N LEU A 49 0.24 13.02 8.53
CA LEU A 49 -0.52 12.57 9.69
C LEU A 49 0.39 11.83 10.68
N LYS A 50 -0.01 11.87 11.95
CA LYS A 50 0.57 10.96 12.96
C LYS A 50 -0.24 9.67 13.00
N VAL A 51 0.44 8.54 13.11
CA VAL A 51 -0.24 7.25 13.28
C VAL A 51 -0.22 6.86 14.76
N ASP A 52 -1.38 6.80 15.37
CA ASP A 52 -1.57 6.24 16.71
C ASP A 52 -1.98 4.76 16.59
N ILE A 53 -0.96 3.90 16.53
CA ILE A 53 -1.14 2.45 16.40
C ILE A 53 -1.91 1.85 17.59
N ASN A 54 -1.78 2.41 18.79
CA ASN A 54 -2.45 1.83 19.96
C ASN A 54 -3.96 2.08 19.94
N ASN A 55 -4.37 3.24 19.42
CA ASN A 55 -5.78 3.59 19.29
C ASN A 55 -6.33 3.33 17.88
N ARG A 56 -5.50 2.84 16.94
CA ARG A 56 -5.89 2.54 15.56
C ARG A 56 -6.46 3.76 14.84
N LYS A 57 -5.73 4.87 14.91
CA LYS A 57 -6.14 6.16 14.34
C LYS A 57 -5.01 6.88 13.60
N PHE A 58 -5.37 7.57 12.54
CA PHE A 58 -4.58 8.63 11.89
C PHE A 58 -4.97 9.98 12.48
N VAL A 59 -3.99 10.76 12.91
CA VAL A 59 -4.18 11.96 13.73
C VAL A 59 -3.61 13.19 13.04
N TRP A 60 -4.47 14.16 12.77
CA TRP A 60 -4.11 15.47 12.22
C TRP A 60 -3.50 16.38 13.30
N LYS A 61 -2.78 17.42 12.85
CA LYS A 61 -2.20 18.46 13.74
C LYS A 61 -3.24 19.22 14.56
N ASN A 62 -4.49 19.29 14.09
CA ASN A 62 -5.61 19.93 14.79
C ASN A 62 -6.27 19.01 15.84
N GLY A 63 -5.82 17.76 15.97
CA GLY A 63 -6.37 16.77 16.91
C GLY A 63 -7.53 15.92 16.37
N THR A 64 -7.97 16.12 15.12
CA THR A 64 -8.88 15.18 14.45
C THR A 64 -8.20 13.83 14.35
N ALA A 65 -8.94 12.75 14.63
CA ALA A 65 -8.42 11.38 14.60
C ALA A 65 -9.43 10.45 13.93
N LEU A 66 -9.05 9.79 12.84
CA LEU A 66 -9.91 8.90 12.05
C LEU A 66 -9.32 7.49 11.97
N GLY A 67 -10.18 6.47 11.99
CA GLY A 67 -9.80 5.09 11.65
C GLY A 67 -9.70 4.90 10.14
N ILE A 68 -9.38 3.69 9.69
CA ILE A 68 -9.20 3.38 8.25
C ILE A 68 -10.49 3.69 7.48
N THR A 69 -11.63 3.07 7.84
CA THR A 69 -12.93 3.33 7.18
C THR A 69 -13.32 4.81 7.14
N GLU A 70 -13.13 5.53 8.24
CA GLU A 70 -13.47 6.95 8.34
C GLU A 70 -12.57 7.80 7.42
N LEU A 71 -11.28 7.47 7.36
CA LEU A 71 -10.31 8.13 6.49
C LEU A 71 -10.57 7.80 5.01
N THR A 72 -10.86 6.55 4.67
CA THR A 72 -11.24 6.11 3.32
C THR A 72 -12.40 6.95 2.81
N GLN A 73 -13.46 7.09 3.61
CA GLN A 73 -14.61 7.93 3.27
C GLN A 73 -14.24 9.41 3.19
N HIS A 74 -13.37 9.90 4.06
CA HIS A 74 -12.91 11.29 4.01
C HIS A 74 -12.21 11.61 2.68
N ILE A 75 -11.29 10.75 2.23
CA ILE A 75 -10.57 10.91 0.96
C ILE A 75 -11.53 10.78 -0.21
N HIS A 76 -12.37 9.74 -0.24
CA HIS A 76 -13.34 9.55 -1.33
C HIS A 76 -14.33 10.72 -1.45
N ASN A 77 -14.77 11.32 -0.33
CA ASN A 77 -15.65 12.49 -0.37
C ASN A 77 -14.93 13.75 -0.90
N ALA A 78 -13.63 13.88 -0.66
CA ALA A 78 -12.82 14.97 -1.21
C ALA A 78 -12.54 14.76 -2.70
N GLU A 79 -12.31 13.51 -3.12
CA GLU A 79 -12.04 13.12 -4.50
C GLU A 79 -12.93 11.95 -4.95
N PRO A 80 -14.21 12.20 -5.31
CA PRO A 80 -15.17 11.14 -5.65
C PRO A 80 -14.82 10.32 -6.90
N ALA A 81 -13.83 10.75 -7.68
CA ALA A 81 -13.31 10.02 -8.81
C ALA A 81 -12.47 8.81 -8.40
N MET A 82 -11.86 8.82 -7.21
CA MET A 82 -11.10 7.68 -6.68
C MET A 82 -12.06 6.60 -6.18
N ALA A 83 -11.87 5.35 -6.60
CA ALA A 83 -12.68 4.26 -6.10
C ALA A 83 -12.44 4.05 -4.60
N VAL A 84 -13.54 3.96 -3.83
CA VAL A 84 -13.47 3.84 -2.36
C VAL A 84 -12.66 2.61 -1.92
N ASP A 85 -12.77 1.50 -2.65
CA ASP A 85 -12.06 0.26 -2.35
C ASP A 85 -10.56 0.36 -2.62
N GLU A 86 -10.16 1.10 -3.66
CA GLU A 86 -8.76 1.34 -3.99
C GLU A 86 -8.10 2.27 -2.98
N VAL A 87 -8.82 3.32 -2.55
CA VAL A 87 -8.38 4.19 -1.45
C VAL A 87 -8.15 3.40 -0.17
N ASP A 88 -9.10 2.55 0.22
CA ASP A 88 -8.99 1.70 1.41
C ASP A 88 -7.75 0.81 1.35
N MET A 89 -7.57 0.15 0.21
CA MET A 89 -6.42 -0.72 -0.05
C MET A 89 -5.10 0.04 0.02
N CYS A 90 -5.02 1.23 -0.59
CA CYS A 90 -3.83 2.07 -0.55
C CYS A 90 -3.49 2.51 0.89
N ILE A 91 -4.49 2.84 1.72
CA ILE A 91 -4.27 3.17 3.13
C ILE A 91 -3.69 1.97 3.90
N THR A 92 -4.27 0.79 3.73
CA THR A 92 -3.79 -0.42 4.42
C THR A 92 -2.39 -0.80 3.97
N HIS A 93 -2.12 -0.72 2.66
CA HIS A 93 -0.83 -1.05 2.08
C HIS A 93 0.26 -0.08 2.52
N TRP A 94 -0.02 1.23 2.53
CA TRP A 94 0.92 2.23 3.06
C TRP A 94 1.25 1.95 4.53
N LEU A 95 0.25 1.58 5.34
CA LEU A 95 0.48 1.28 6.76
C LEU A 95 1.36 0.04 6.96
N GLU A 96 1.21 -0.98 6.10
CA GLU A 96 1.97 -2.23 6.16
C GLU A 96 3.40 -2.08 5.60
N GLU A 97 3.54 -1.39 4.47
CA GLU A 97 4.78 -1.40 3.68
C GLU A 97 5.62 -0.12 3.82
N ALA A 98 4.99 1.03 4.03
CA ALA A 98 5.66 2.33 3.99
C ALA A 98 5.80 2.98 5.37
N TYR A 99 4.91 2.70 6.32
CA TYR A 99 4.94 3.34 7.63
C TYR A 99 6.16 2.91 8.46
N CYS A 100 7.11 3.83 8.61
CA CYS A 100 8.33 3.63 9.37
C CYS A 100 8.61 4.85 10.26
N PRO A 101 8.26 4.81 11.56
CA PRO A 101 8.49 5.95 12.45
C PRO A 101 9.97 6.13 12.76
N GLU A 102 10.42 7.38 12.85
CA GLU A 102 11.81 7.70 13.17
C GLU A 102 12.19 7.31 14.61
N GLY A 103 13.45 6.89 14.80
CA GLY A 103 14.05 6.75 16.13
C GLY A 103 13.67 5.48 16.89
N ILE A 104 13.02 4.50 16.24
CA ILE A 104 12.78 3.18 16.81
C ILE A 104 13.86 2.17 16.38
N SER A 105 14.10 1.15 17.20
CA SER A 105 14.98 0.03 16.84
C SER A 105 14.24 -1.02 16.01
N GLU A 106 14.99 -1.90 15.35
CA GLU A 106 14.44 -3.03 14.57
C GLU A 106 13.47 -3.89 15.40
N GLY A 107 13.85 -4.30 16.61
CA GLY A 107 12.96 -5.07 17.48
C GLY A 107 11.75 -4.29 18.03
N GLN A 108 11.76 -2.95 17.96
CA GLN A 108 10.56 -2.15 18.19
C GLN A 108 9.67 -2.11 16.94
N MET A 109 10.28 -2.08 15.74
CA MET A 109 9.56 -2.14 14.47
C MET A 109 8.86 -3.49 14.29
N GLU A 110 9.50 -4.62 14.59
CA GLU A 110 8.86 -5.95 14.54
C GLU A 110 7.59 -6.01 15.42
N LYS A 111 7.65 -5.45 16.63
CA LYS A 111 6.48 -5.36 17.52
C LYS A 111 5.41 -4.42 17.00
N LEU A 112 5.81 -3.39 16.25
CA LEU A 112 4.91 -2.44 15.62
C LEU A 112 4.20 -3.08 14.42
N GLN A 113 4.93 -3.84 13.60
CA GLN A 113 4.43 -4.59 12.45
C GLN A 113 3.28 -5.51 12.87
N VAL A 114 3.46 -6.29 13.93
CA VAL A 114 2.40 -7.16 14.47
C VAL A 114 1.15 -6.38 14.87
N LYS A 115 1.31 -5.16 15.43
CA LYS A 115 0.14 -4.33 15.79
C LYS A 115 -0.55 -3.76 14.55
N ILE A 116 0.21 -3.42 13.52
CA ILE A 116 -0.29 -2.94 12.22
C ILE A 116 -1.07 -4.05 11.54
N GLU A 117 -0.49 -5.25 11.42
CA GLU A 117 -1.14 -6.43 10.83
C GLU A 117 -2.47 -6.74 11.52
N ASN A 118 -2.49 -6.79 12.86
CA ASN A 118 -3.73 -7.00 13.62
C ASN A 118 -4.76 -5.89 13.41
N TRP A 119 -4.34 -4.64 13.20
CA TRP A 119 -5.26 -3.55 12.91
C TRP A 119 -5.85 -3.71 11.51
N ILE A 120 -5.04 -4.03 10.50
CA ILE A 120 -5.49 -4.26 9.13
C ILE A 120 -6.44 -5.45 9.06
N GLU A 121 -6.10 -6.57 9.70
CA GLU A 121 -6.94 -7.78 9.74
C GLU A 121 -8.31 -7.48 10.40
N ASP A 122 -8.32 -6.79 11.54
CA ASP A 122 -9.57 -6.42 12.21
C ASP A 122 -10.43 -5.50 11.33
N HIS A 123 -9.83 -4.54 10.63
CA HIS A 123 -10.54 -3.68 9.67
C HIS A 123 -11.14 -4.48 8.51
N GLN A 124 -10.38 -5.43 7.94
CA GLN A 124 -10.86 -6.30 6.86
C GLN A 124 -12.03 -7.18 7.33
N ASN A 125 -11.93 -7.76 8.53
CA ASN A 125 -13.00 -8.54 9.14
C ASN A 125 -14.28 -7.72 9.38
N GLU A 126 -14.13 -6.47 9.83
CA GLU A 126 -15.26 -5.54 9.98
C GLU A 126 -15.91 -5.22 8.63
N ARG A 127 -15.12 -5.07 7.56
CA ARG A 127 -15.63 -4.84 6.19
C ARG A 127 -16.40 -6.03 5.63
N GLU A 128 -15.93 -7.26 5.85
CA GLU A 128 -16.61 -8.47 5.39
C GLU A 128 -17.93 -8.74 6.13
N ALA A 129 -18.07 -8.22 7.35
CA ALA A 129 -19.26 -8.41 8.18
C ALA A 129 -20.41 -7.42 7.88
N MET A 130 -20.19 -6.42 7.02
CA MET A 130 -21.17 -5.39 6.63
C MET A 130 -21.93 -5.78 5.35
#